data_AF-A0A3B8RUA6-F1
#
_entry.id   AF-A0A3B8RUA6-F1
#
_cell.length_a   1.000
_cell.length_b   1.000
_cell.length_c   1.000
_cell.angle_alpha   90.00
_cell.angle_beta   90.00
_cell.angle_gamma   90.00
#
_symmetry.space_group_name_H-M   'P 1'
#
loop_
_entity.id
_entity.type
_entity.pdbx_description
1 polymer ?
#
loop_
_entity_poly.entity_id
_entity_poly.type
_entity_poly.pdbx_seq_one_letter_code
_entity_poly.pdbx_strand_id
1 'polypeptide(L)'
;MILQALKHESIRKILGKVEIITIIKKMEGRKLKQTEGNYLYRSIRPKLIAANILASENILKEINKSKKDEDHTIEFNLSHYGYELISLKGKKSKIMPIEELIIKIIMKPKARFIEAIPILIIKNKINKLKLLELASVYGIKNKIGYLIETAMMIKEIDYLKDLIAYLKSNKDNEESFLVEGDYEFLSKESPERVRKWNLLGRFFDEDFIRNSKVYL
;
A
#
# COMPACT_ATOMS: atom_id res chain seq x y z
N MET A 1 -21.00 -0.24 30.57
CA MET A 1 -20.22 -0.11 29.30
C MET A 1 -21.11 0.08 28.06
N ILE A 2 -22.03 -0.83 27.72
CA ILE A 2 -22.77 -0.76 26.44
C ILE A 2 -23.67 0.48 26.31
N LEU A 3 -24.38 0.87 27.38
CA LEU A 3 -25.18 2.11 27.39
C LEU A 3 -24.35 3.39 27.24
N GLN A 4 -23.07 3.35 27.61
CA GLN A 4 -22.14 4.47 27.47
C GLN A 4 -21.65 4.61 26.03
N ALA A 5 -21.51 3.50 25.30
CA ALA A 5 -21.21 3.51 23.87
C ALA A 5 -22.31 4.22 23.05
N LEU A 6 -23.59 4.05 23.41
CA LEU A 6 -24.72 4.72 22.75
C LEU A 6 -24.74 6.25 22.91
N LYS A 7 -23.91 6.80 23.82
CA LYS A 7 -23.73 8.25 23.98
C LYS A 7 -22.63 8.82 23.09
N HIS A 8 -21.84 7.98 22.42
CA HIS A 8 -20.74 8.40 21.56
C HIS A 8 -21.29 9.17 20.34
N GLU A 9 -20.61 10.26 19.97
CA GLU A 9 -21.04 11.15 18.88
C GLU A 9 -21.20 10.39 17.55
N SER A 10 -20.28 9.47 17.26
CA SER A 10 -20.32 8.62 16.06
C SER A 10 -21.59 7.77 15.96
N ILE A 11 -22.15 7.30 17.09
CA ILE A 11 -23.40 6.53 17.06
C ILE A 11 -24.59 7.43 16.74
N ARG A 12 -24.57 8.68 17.21
CA ARG A 12 -25.61 9.68 16.90
C ARG A 12 -25.61 10.15 15.45
N LYS A 13 -24.50 9.94 14.72
CA LYS A 13 -24.42 10.16 13.26
C LYS A 13 -25.14 9.05 12.46
N ILE A 14 -25.32 7.87 13.05
CA ILE A 14 -25.88 6.68 12.38
C ILE A 14 -27.33 6.43 12.83
N LEU A 15 -27.59 6.60 14.13
CA LEU A 15 -28.87 6.31 14.76
C LEU A 15 -29.52 7.59 15.26
N GLY A 16 -30.78 7.79 14.87
CA GLY A 16 -31.59 8.90 15.35
C GLY A 16 -31.93 8.79 16.84
N LYS A 17 -32.37 9.89 17.45
CA LYS A 17 -32.77 9.95 18.86
C LYS A 17 -33.79 8.86 19.24
N VAL A 18 -34.78 8.62 18.37
CA VAL A 18 -35.81 7.59 18.59
C VAL A 18 -35.21 6.19 18.56
N GLU A 19 -34.32 5.90 17.61
CA GLU A 19 -33.65 4.60 17.49
C GLU A 19 -32.81 4.30 18.74
N ILE A 20 -32.05 5.28 19.22
CA ILE A 20 -31.25 5.16 20.44
C ILE A 20 -32.13 4.89 21.65
N ILE A 21 -33.25 5.61 21.81
CA ILE A 21 -34.19 5.40 22.93
C ILE A 21 -34.81 4.00 22.86
N THR A 22 -35.19 3.53 21.67
CA THR A 22 -35.76 2.19 21.48
C THR A 22 -34.76 1.09 21.85
N ILE A 23 -33.47 1.24 21.49
CA ILE A 23 -32.41 0.32 21.89
C ILE A 23 -32.25 0.29 23.41
N ILE A 24 -32.16 1.47 24.05
CA ILE A 24 -32.01 1.58 25.50
C ILE A 24 -33.17 0.90 26.22
N LYS A 25 -34.42 1.19 25.84
CA LYS A 25 -35.61 0.54 26.42
C LYS A 25 -35.53 -0.98 26.31
N LYS A 26 -35.13 -1.50 25.15
CA LYS A 26 -35.01 -2.95 24.93
C LYS A 26 -33.90 -3.58 25.77
N MET A 27 -32.76 -2.92 25.89
CA MET A 27 -31.62 -3.37 26.70
C MET A 27 -31.93 -3.39 28.19
N GLU A 28 -32.74 -2.45 28.66
CA GLU A 28 -33.22 -2.38 30.05
C GLU A 28 -34.37 -3.36 30.33
N GLY A 29 -34.74 -4.22 29.37
CA GLY A 29 -35.82 -5.19 29.52
C GLY A 29 -37.23 -4.58 29.50
N ARG A 30 -37.37 -3.29 29.17
CA ARG A 30 -38.69 -2.65 29.11
C ARG A 30 -39.51 -3.17 27.93
N LYS A 31 -40.82 -3.28 28.14
CA LYS A 31 -41.77 -3.65 27.07
C LYS A 31 -41.82 -2.53 26.03
N LEU A 32 -41.55 -2.86 24.78
CA LEU A 32 -41.65 -1.93 23.67
C LEU A 32 -43.11 -1.83 23.19
N LYS A 33 -43.53 -0.65 22.76
CA LYS A 33 -44.77 -0.49 21.99
C LYS A 33 -44.64 -1.22 20.66
N GLN A 34 -45.76 -1.62 20.05
CA GLN A 34 -45.76 -2.31 18.75
C GLN A 34 -45.01 -1.51 17.67
N THR A 35 -45.19 -0.19 17.64
CA THR A 35 -44.46 0.71 16.73
C THR A 35 -42.96 0.72 16.97
N GLU A 36 -42.53 0.75 18.23
CA GLU A 36 -41.11 0.68 18.62
C GLU A 36 -40.51 -0.70 18.30
N GLY A 37 -41.28 -1.78 18.48
CA GLY A 37 -40.91 -3.13 18.09
C GLY A 37 -40.69 -3.24 16.58
N ASN A 38 -41.65 -2.76 15.78
CA ASN A 38 -41.54 -2.72 14.32
C ASN A 38 -40.30 -1.92 13.88
N TYR A 39 -40.06 -0.78 14.53
CA TYR A 39 -38.93 0.08 14.23
C TYR A 39 -37.58 -0.59 14.54
N LEU A 40 -37.50 -1.31 15.66
CA LEU A 40 -36.33 -2.10 16.04
C LEU A 40 -35.95 -3.14 14.97
N TYR A 41 -36.93 -3.88 14.46
CA TYR A 41 -36.69 -4.95 13.50
C TYR A 41 -36.48 -4.47 12.07
N ARG A 42 -37.19 -3.41 11.64
CA ARG A 42 -37.18 -2.97 10.24
C ARG A 42 -36.16 -1.88 9.93
N SER A 43 -35.75 -1.06 10.91
CA SER A 43 -34.78 0.04 10.70
C SER A 43 -33.49 -0.19 11.46
N ILE A 44 -33.59 -0.48 12.77
CA ILE A 44 -32.42 -0.47 13.65
C ILE A 44 -31.52 -1.69 13.41
N ARG A 45 -32.10 -2.89 13.45
CA ARG A 45 -31.34 -4.15 13.26
C ARG A 45 -30.58 -4.19 11.93
N PRO A 46 -31.21 -3.88 10.78
CA PRO A 46 -30.51 -3.86 9.50
C PRO A 46 -29.31 -2.91 9.47
N LYS A 47 -29.43 -1.71 10.03
CA LYS A 47 -28.32 -0.74 10.12
C LYS A 47 -27.15 -1.27 10.95
N LEU A 48 -27.45 -1.91 12.09
CA LEU A 48 -26.42 -2.49 12.96
C LEU A 48 -25.72 -3.68 12.30
N ILE A 49 -26.46 -4.52 11.59
CA ILE A 49 -25.90 -5.65 10.83
C ILE A 49 -24.99 -5.12 9.70
N ALA A 50 -25.47 -4.15 8.91
CA ALA A 50 -24.68 -3.54 7.85
C ALA A 50 -23.42 -2.87 8.40
N ALA A 51 -23.51 -2.12 9.51
CA ALA A 51 -22.36 -1.51 10.14
C ALA A 51 -21.32 -2.55 10.61
N ASN A 52 -21.78 -3.68 11.13
CA ASN A 52 -20.89 -4.78 11.53
C ASN A 52 -20.17 -5.40 10.32
N ILE A 53 -20.89 -5.66 9.23
CA ILE A 53 -20.31 -6.20 7.98
C ILE A 53 -19.28 -5.21 7.40
N LEU A 54 -19.62 -3.92 7.34
CA LEU A 54 -18.72 -2.89 6.83
C LEU A 54 -17.45 -2.72 7.69
N ALA A 55 -17.55 -2.98 8.99
CA ALA A 55 -16.41 -2.95 9.90
C ALA A 55 -15.55 -4.23 9.80
N SER A 56 -16.17 -5.42 9.69
CA SER A 56 -15.46 -6.70 9.59
C SER A 56 -14.70 -6.83 8.28
N GLU A 57 -15.28 -6.36 7.18
CA GLU A 57 -14.70 -6.43 5.83
C GLU A 57 -13.70 -5.28 5.55
N ASN A 58 -13.36 -4.45 6.56
CA ASN A 58 -12.44 -3.30 6.41
C ASN A 58 -12.85 -2.28 5.32
N ILE A 59 -14.07 -2.37 4.77
CA ILE A 59 -14.59 -1.55 3.66
C ILE A 59 -14.56 -0.07 4.02
N LEU A 60 -14.85 0.28 5.29
CA LEU A 60 -14.78 1.66 5.77
C LEU A 60 -13.37 2.26 5.71
N LYS A 61 -12.31 1.45 5.87
CA LYS A 61 -10.93 1.96 5.72
C LYS A 61 -10.57 2.22 4.27
N GLU A 62 -11.06 1.39 3.35
CA GLU A 62 -10.82 1.56 1.92
C GLU A 62 -11.62 2.75 1.36
N ILE A 63 -12.86 2.96 1.80
CA ILE A 63 -13.67 4.15 1.40
C ILE A 63 -13.03 5.46 1.90
N ASN A 64 -12.46 5.46 3.11
CA ASN A 64 -11.86 6.66 3.71
C ASN A 64 -10.38 6.88 3.32
N LYS A 65 -9.80 6.00 2.48
CA LYS A 65 -8.41 6.11 2.05
C LYS A 65 -8.28 7.22 1.00
N SER A 66 -7.86 8.41 1.42
CA SER A 66 -7.52 9.47 0.47
C SER A 66 -6.24 9.06 -0.28
N LYS A 67 -6.30 8.91 -1.61
CA LYS A 67 -5.12 8.61 -2.45
C LYS A 67 -4.00 9.65 -2.25
N LYS A 68 -4.36 10.87 -1.86
CA LYS A 68 -3.45 12.01 -1.69
C LYS A 68 -2.54 11.85 -0.46
N ASP A 69 -3.03 11.24 0.63
CA ASP A 69 -2.21 11.05 1.84
C ASP A 69 -1.13 9.97 1.66
N GLU A 70 -1.36 9.00 0.76
CA GLU A 70 -0.42 7.92 0.51
C GLU A 70 0.79 8.35 -0.30
N ASP A 71 0.58 9.13 -1.37
CA ASP A 71 1.66 9.70 -2.18
C ASP A 71 2.54 10.61 -1.32
N HIS A 72 1.93 11.47 -0.51
CA HIS A 72 2.66 12.34 0.41
C HIS A 72 3.51 11.56 1.42
N THR A 73 3.01 10.40 1.87
CA THR A 73 3.78 9.53 2.76
C THR A 73 4.97 8.90 2.06
N ILE A 74 4.80 8.43 0.80
CA ILE A 74 5.90 7.90 0.00
C ILE A 74 6.94 8.99 -0.25
N GLU A 75 6.51 10.15 -0.75
CA GLU A 75 7.34 11.31 -1.03
C GLU A 75 8.18 11.74 0.19
N PHE A 76 7.55 11.88 1.36
CA PHE A 76 8.25 12.19 2.61
C PHE A 76 9.34 11.16 2.94
N ASN A 77 9.03 9.87 2.83
CA ASN A 77 9.99 8.81 3.14
C ASN A 77 11.10 8.70 2.09
N LEU A 78 10.82 8.97 0.81
CA LEU A 78 11.84 9.09 -0.24
C LEU A 78 12.88 10.14 0.13
N SER A 79 12.43 11.34 0.53
CA SER A 79 13.32 12.41 0.99
C SER A 79 14.11 11.99 2.23
N HIS A 80 13.46 11.37 3.21
CA HIS A 80 14.13 10.85 4.41
C HIS A 80 15.27 9.87 4.08
N TYR A 81 15.10 9.02 3.07
CA TYR A 81 16.09 8.05 2.61
C TYR A 81 17.04 8.58 1.51
N GLY A 82 17.07 9.89 1.30
CA GLY A 82 18.04 10.57 0.43
C GLY A 82 17.63 10.68 -1.04
N TYR A 83 16.35 10.55 -1.37
CA TYR A 83 15.81 10.79 -2.71
C TYR A 83 14.82 11.96 -2.67
N GLU A 84 15.34 13.18 -2.87
CA GLU A 84 14.53 14.40 -2.83
C GLU A 84 13.83 14.65 -4.17
N LEU A 85 12.50 14.64 -4.13
CA LEU A 85 11.65 15.16 -5.21
C LEU A 85 11.43 16.66 -4.97
N ILE A 86 11.40 17.44 -6.06
CA ILE A 86 11.36 18.92 -6.08
C ILE A 86 10.21 19.52 -5.22
N SER A 87 9.18 18.75 -4.89
CA SER A 87 7.91 19.20 -4.31
C SER A 87 7.82 19.26 -2.77
N LEU A 88 8.87 18.93 -2.01
CA LEU A 88 8.73 18.59 -0.56
C LEU A 88 9.32 19.56 0.47
N LYS A 89 9.23 20.88 0.25
CA LYS A 89 9.56 21.79 1.36
C LYS A 89 8.48 21.73 2.46
N GLY A 90 8.76 21.02 3.56
CA GLY A 90 8.21 21.33 4.89
C GLY A 90 7.07 20.47 5.46
N LYS A 91 6.80 19.25 4.97
CA LYS A 91 5.72 18.40 5.52
C LYS A 91 6.27 17.18 6.26
N LYS A 92 5.71 16.87 7.43
CA LYS A 92 6.11 15.71 8.27
C LYS A 92 5.13 14.55 8.09
N SER A 93 5.64 13.34 7.90
CA SER A 93 4.89 12.08 7.98
C SER A 93 5.61 11.09 8.89
N LYS A 94 5.01 9.93 9.13
CA LYS A 94 5.66 8.85 9.89
C LYS A 94 6.77 8.23 9.04
N ILE A 95 7.96 8.09 9.63
CA ILE A 95 9.06 7.34 9.03
C ILE A 95 8.67 5.86 9.02
N MET A 96 8.74 5.24 7.84
CA MET A 96 8.51 3.81 7.64
C MET A 96 9.82 3.11 7.31
N PRO A 97 10.02 1.84 7.70
CA PRO A 97 11.18 1.07 7.29
C PRO A 97 11.36 1.06 5.76
N ILE A 98 12.61 1.06 5.30
CA ILE A 98 12.92 1.19 3.87
C ILE A 98 12.36 0.02 3.05
N GLU A 99 12.37 -1.19 3.60
CA GLU A 99 11.77 -2.36 2.93
C GLU A 99 10.27 -2.15 2.74
N GLU A 100 9.57 -1.63 3.75
CA GLU A 100 8.15 -1.32 3.64
C GLU A 100 7.89 -0.20 2.63
N LEU A 101 8.77 0.80 2.54
CA LEU A 101 8.68 1.86 1.54
C LEU A 101 8.81 1.30 0.12
N ILE A 102 9.81 0.45 -0.13
CA ILE A 102 10.03 -0.18 -1.43
C ILE A 102 8.79 -0.98 -1.84
N ILE A 103 8.25 -1.79 -0.94
CA ILE A 103 7.05 -2.59 -1.18
C ILE A 103 5.85 -1.69 -1.47
N LYS A 104 5.67 -0.62 -0.68
CA LYS A 104 4.58 0.35 -0.87
C LYS A 104 4.65 1.04 -2.23
N ILE A 105 5.85 1.41 -2.68
CA ILE A 105 6.06 1.98 -4.03
C ILE A 105 5.67 0.96 -5.10
N ILE A 106 6.10 -0.30 -4.98
CA ILE A 106 5.83 -1.34 -5.98
C ILE A 106 4.35 -1.70 -6.06
N MET A 107 3.65 -1.72 -4.91
CA MET A 107 2.21 -2.00 -4.84
C MET A 107 1.35 -0.86 -5.39
N LYS A 108 1.88 0.36 -5.45
CA LYS A 108 1.23 1.54 -6.04
C LYS A 108 2.19 2.24 -7.00
N PRO A 109 2.50 1.56 -8.11
CA PRO A 109 3.63 1.94 -8.94
C PRO A 109 3.37 3.27 -9.65
N LYS A 110 4.26 4.24 -9.44
CA LYS A 110 4.42 5.41 -10.29
C LYS A 110 5.83 5.39 -10.84
N ALA A 111 6.01 5.70 -12.12
CA ALA A 111 7.31 5.64 -12.79
C ALA A 111 8.43 6.32 -11.99
N ARG A 112 8.22 7.58 -11.60
CA ARG A 112 9.15 8.35 -10.77
C ARG A 112 9.50 7.72 -9.41
N PHE A 113 8.59 6.95 -8.80
CA PHE A 113 8.87 6.30 -7.52
C PHE A 113 9.62 4.98 -7.73
N ILE A 114 9.30 4.25 -8.81
CA ILE A 114 10.05 3.04 -9.20
C ILE A 114 11.51 3.41 -9.51
N GLU A 115 11.74 4.50 -10.22
CA GLU A 115 13.08 5.04 -10.52
C GLU A 115 13.90 5.34 -9.26
N ALA A 116 13.25 5.68 -8.15
CA ALA A 116 13.92 5.97 -6.89
C ALA A 116 14.48 4.70 -6.21
N ILE A 117 13.84 3.54 -6.40
CA ILE A 117 14.15 2.32 -5.63
C ILE A 117 15.63 1.91 -5.75
N PRO A 118 16.25 1.86 -6.95
CA PRO A 118 17.66 1.50 -7.06
C PRO A 118 18.58 2.44 -6.25
N ILE A 119 18.28 3.75 -6.25
CA ILE A 119 19.02 4.74 -5.47
C ILE A 119 18.85 4.52 -3.97
N LEU A 120 17.61 4.23 -3.52
CA LEU A 120 17.34 3.90 -2.12
C LEU A 120 18.14 2.68 -1.66
N ILE A 121 18.18 1.61 -2.47
CA ILE A 121 18.94 0.38 -2.19
C ILE A 121 20.44 0.68 -2.10
N ILE A 122 20.96 1.54 -2.96
CA ILE A 122 22.39 1.93 -2.95
C ILE A 122 22.75 2.73 -1.71
N LYS A 123 21.91 3.68 -1.31
CA LYS A 123 22.18 4.61 -0.21
C LYS A 123 22.02 3.99 1.17
N ASN A 124 21.23 2.94 1.29
CA ASN A 124 20.78 2.43 2.57
C ASN A 124 21.07 0.94 2.73
N LYS A 125 21.29 0.51 3.97
CA LYS A 125 21.47 -0.91 4.27
C LYS A 125 20.11 -1.61 4.34
N ILE A 126 19.84 -2.48 3.37
CA ILE A 126 18.61 -3.25 3.30
C ILE A 126 18.72 -4.54 4.12
N ASN A 127 17.69 -4.84 4.90
CA ASN A 127 17.50 -6.15 5.50
C ASN A 127 16.98 -7.15 4.45
N LYS A 128 17.90 -7.95 3.89
CA LYS A 128 17.60 -8.92 2.82
C LYS A 128 16.49 -9.92 3.18
N LEU A 129 16.45 -10.40 4.43
CA LEU A 129 15.45 -11.37 4.87
C LEU A 129 14.07 -10.72 4.94
N LYS A 130 13.99 -9.49 5.48
CA LYS A 130 12.73 -8.77 5.56
C LYS A 130 12.21 -8.39 4.18
N LEU A 131 13.08 -7.93 3.29
CA LEU A 131 12.69 -7.60 1.92
C LEU A 131 12.19 -8.85 1.17
N LEU A 132 12.85 -10.00 1.35
CA LEU A 132 12.44 -11.27 0.75
C LEU A 132 11.09 -11.76 1.28
N GLU A 133 10.89 -11.70 2.60
CA GLU A 133 9.62 -12.03 3.25
C GLU A 133 8.49 -11.19 2.65
N LEU A 134 8.65 -9.87 2.62
CA LEU A 134 7.66 -8.95 2.07
C LEU A 134 7.44 -9.20 0.57
N ALA A 135 8.50 -9.37 -0.21
CA ALA A 135 8.40 -9.65 -1.64
C ALA A 135 7.58 -10.92 -1.93
N SER A 136 7.73 -11.93 -1.07
CA SER A 136 6.99 -13.18 -1.17
C SER A 136 5.53 -13.02 -0.76
N VAL A 137 5.27 -12.31 0.35
CA VAL A 137 3.90 -12.03 0.84
C VAL A 137 3.07 -11.27 -0.19
N TYR A 138 3.67 -10.32 -0.90
CA TYR A 138 2.99 -9.49 -1.89
C TYR A 138 3.08 -10.03 -3.33
N GLY A 139 3.77 -11.14 -3.57
CA GLY A 139 3.90 -11.72 -4.92
C GLY A 139 4.65 -10.81 -5.91
N ILE A 140 5.72 -10.14 -5.45
CA ILE A 140 6.48 -9.15 -6.25
C ILE A 140 7.98 -9.46 -6.32
N LYS A 141 8.35 -10.75 -6.24
CA LYS A 141 9.74 -11.21 -6.29
C LYS A 141 10.45 -10.73 -7.55
N ASN A 142 9.81 -10.85 -8.71
CA ASN A 142 10.37 -10.44 -9.99
C ASN A 142 10.68 -8.93 -10.02
N LYS A 143 9.75 -8.09 -9.54
CA LYS A 143 9.93 -6.62 -9.48
C LYS A 143 11.08 -6.24 -8.55
N ILE A 144 11.15 -6.86 -7.37
CA ILE A 144 12.24 -6.64 -6.41
C ILE A 144 13.58 -7.09 -6.99
N GLY A 145 13.63 -8.28 -7.61
CA GLY A 145 14.83 -8.81 -8.24
C GLY A 145 15.36 -7.89 -9.32
N TYR A 146 14.50 -7.43 -10.23
CA TYR A 146 14.85 -6.45 -11.26
C TYR A 146 15.44 -5.16 -10.66
N LEU A 147 14.83 -4.61 -9.61
CA LEU A 147 15.26 -3.34 -9.01
C LEU A 147 16.56 -3.47 -8.22
N ILE A 148 16.80 -4.61 -7.56
CA ILE A 148 18.09 -4.93 -6.92
C ILE A 148 19.18 -5.09 -7.98
N GLU A 149 18.91 -5.82 -9.06
CA GLU A 149 19.87 -5.98 -10.16
C GLU A 149 20.19 -4.62 -10.81
N THR A 150 19.18 -3.76 -10.97
CA THR A 150 19.36 -2.39 -11.44
C THR A 150 20.25 -1.59 -10.50
N ALA A 151 20.05 -1.69 -9.18
CA ALA A 151 20.91 -1.06 -8.19
C ALA A 151 22.38 -1.55 -8.29
N MET A 152 22.57 -2.86 -8.45
CA MET A 152 23.87 -3.49 -8.58
C MET A 152 24.59 -3.13 -9.89
N MET A 153 23.84 -2.88 -10.98
CA MET A 153 24.40 -2.35 -12.22
C MET A 153 24.99 -0.94 -12.00
N ILE A 154 24.30 -0.09 -11.25
CA ILE A 154 24.74 1.30 -11.00
C ILE A 154 25.95 1.32 -10.06
N LYS A 155 25.91 0.52 -8.99
CA LYS A 155 26.98 0.42 -8.00
C LYS A 155 27.03 -1.00 -7.44
N GLU A 156 28.22 -1.59 -7.32
CA GLU A 156 28.35 -2.94 -6.76
C GLU A 156 27.85 -3.01 -5.30
N ILE A 157 26.98 -3.99 -5.01
CA ILE A 157 26.36 -4.21 -3.69
C ILE A 157 26.51 -5.67 -3.26
N ASP A 158 27.69 -6.03 -2.77
CA ASP A 158 28.06 -7.42 -2.48
C ASP A 158 27.10 -8.15 -1.53
N TYR A 159 26.60 -7.45 -0.52
CA TYR A 159 25.76 -8.07 0.51
C TYR A 159 24.37 -8.51 0.02
N LEU A 160 23.98 -8.13 -1.21
CA LEU A 160 22.73 -8.53 -1.86
C LEU A 160 22.95 -9.60 -2.95
N LYS A 161 24.20 -10.01 -3.22
CA LYS A 161 24.52 -11.02 -4.26
C LYS A 161 23.83 -12.36 -4.03
N ASP A 162 23.69 -12.77 -2.77
CA ASP A 162 22.99 -14.02 -2.42
C ASP A 162 21.47 -13.89 -2.59
N LEU A 163 20.89 -12.76 -2.18
CA LEU A 163 19.47 -12.47 -2.38
C LEU A 163 19.11 -12.45 -3.87
N ILE A 164 19.91 -11.77 -4.70
CA ILE A 164 19.62 -11.70 -6.14
C ILE A 164 19.77 -13.09 -6.80
N ALA A 165 20.74 -13.90 -6.38
CA ALA A 165 20.90 -15.26 -6.87
C ALA A 165 19.68 -16.12 -6.51
N TYR A 166 19.18 -16.01 -5.28
CA TYR A 166 17.95 -16.69 -4.84
C TYR A 166 16.72 -16.24 -5.64
N LEU A 167 16.54 -14.94 -5.84
CA LEU A 167 15.42 -14.41 -6.61
C LEU A 167 15.50 -14.86 -8.08
N LYS A 168 16.71 -14.97 -8.64
CA LYS A 168 16.91 -15.46 -10.01
C LYS A 168 16.58 -16.94 -10.19
N SER A 169 16.78 -17.78 -9.17
CA SER A 169 16.43 -19.21 -9.22
C SER A 169 14.97 -19.48 -8.89
N ASN A 170 14.27 -18.52 -8.27
CA ASN A 170 12.88 -18.63 -7.83
C ASN A 170 11.99 -17.55 -8.47
N LYS A 171 12.27 -17.17 -9.73
CA LYS A 171 11.46 -16.21 -10.47
C LYS A 171 10.09 -16.79 -10.76
N ASP A 172 9.08 -15.94 -10.72
CA ASP A 172 7.75 -16.31 -11.19
C ASP A 172 7.77 -16.33 -12.72
N ASN A 173 7.16 -17.35 -13.33
CA ASN A 173 7.11 -17.48 -14.80
C ASN A 173 6.02 -16.61 -15.44
N GLU A 174 5.13 -16.06 -14.63
CA GLU A 174 4.06 -15.18 -15.10
C GLU A 174 4.61 -13.79 -15.42
N GLU A 175 4.17 -13.26 -16.56
CA GLU A 175 4.50 -11.91 -16.98
C GLU A 175 3.67 -10.89 -16.19
N SER A 176 4.30 -9.82 -15.70
CA SER A 176 3.60 -8.77 -14.96
C SER A 176 4.13 -7.37 -15.26
N PHE A 177 3.30 -6.35 -15.03
CA PHE A 177 3.69 -4.97 -15.25
C PHE A 177 4.56 -4.43 -14.12
N LEU A 178 5.68 -3.79 -14.43
CA LEU A 178 6.45 -3.02 -13.46
C LEU A 178 5.71 -1.72 -13.08
N VAL A 179 5.05 -1.09 -14.06
CA VAL A 179 4.07 0.00 -13.91
C VAL A 179 2.93 -0.26 -14.90
N GLU A 180 1.69 0.07 -14.53
CA GLU A 180 0.53 -0.03 -15.42
C GLU A 180 0.78 0.63 -16.78
N GLY A 181 0.35 -0.03 -17.86
CA GLY A 181 0.48 0.46 -19.23
C GLY A 181 -0.20 -0.46 -20.24
N ASP A 182 -0.10 -0.09 -21.51
CA ASP A 182 -0.70 -0.86 -22.62
C ASP A 182 0.09 -2.15 -22.89
N TYR A 183 -0.58 -3.30 -22.85
CA TYR A 183 0.06 -4.61 -22.98
C TYR A 183 0.69 -4.83 -24.36
N GLU A 184 -0.04 -4.54 -25.43
CA GLU A 184 0.41 -4.78 -26.80
C GLU A 184 1.64 -3.94 -27.15
N PHE A 185 1.67 -2.71 -26.66
CA PHE A 185 2.82 -1.83 -26.78
C PHE A 185 3.99 -2.32 -25.91
N LEU A 186 3.76 -2.59 -24.62
CA LEU A 186 4.83 -2.94 -23.69
C LEU A 186 5.46 -4.30 -23.98
N SER A 187 4.70 -5.29 -24.45
CA SER A 187 5.26 -6.60 -24.85
C SER A 187 6.34 -6.46 -25.94
N LYS A 188 6.17 -5.49 -26.84
CA LYS A 188 7.13 -5.19 -27.92
C LYS A 188 8.29 -4.31 -27.43
N GLU A 189 7.96 -3.23 -26.72
CA GLU A 189 8.88 -2.13 -26.41
C GLU A 189 9.62 -2.28 -25.07
N SER A 190 9.30 -3.28 -24.25
CA SER A 190 10.01 -3.48 -22.97
C SER A 190 11.47 -3.86 -23.21
N PRO A 191 12.44 -3.22 -22.53
CA PRO A 191 13.85 -3.58 -22.67
C PRO A 191 14.13 -5.03 -22.26
N GLU A 192 15.15 -5.64 -22.88
CA GLU A 192 15.50 -7.06 -22.66
C GLU A 192 15.73 -7.39 -21.18
N ARG A 193 16.38 -6.50 -20.43
CA ARG A 193 16.65 -6.71 -19.01
C ARG A 193 15.38 -6.73 -18.15
N VAL A 194 14.38 -5.91 -18.50
CA VAL A 194 13.05 -5.94 -17.86
C VAL A 194 12.39 -7.30 -18.16
N ARG A 195 12.41 -7.72 -19.43
CA ARG A 195 11.86 -9.02 -19.87
C ARG A 195 12.56 -10.24 -19.24
N LYS A 196 13.86 -10.18 -18.93
CA LYS A 196 14.59 -11.24 -18.21
C LYS A 196 14.03 -11.55 -16.81
N TRP A 197 13.18 -10.67 -16.29
CA TRP A 197 12.45 -10.86 -15.04
C TRP A 197 10.96 -11.15 -15.25
N ASN A 198 10.51 -11.48 -16.47
CA ASN A 198 9.10 -11.62 -16.81
C ASN A 198 8.31 -10.35 -16.44
N LEU A 199 8.89 -9.19 -16.75
CA LEU A 199 8.28 -7.90 -16.50
C LEU A 199 8.04 -7.14 -17.81
N LEU A 200 7.02 -6.29 -17.78
CA LEU A 200 6.73 -5.30 -18.80
C LEU A 200 6.89 -3.89 -18.25
N GLY A 201 7.56 -3.02 -19.00
CA GLY A 201 7.76 -1.62 -18.65
C GLY A 201 8.85 -0.94 -19.47
N ARG A 202 8.75 0.39 -19.65
CA ARG A 202 9.74 1.20 -20.36
C ARG A 202 10.69 1.87 -19.39
N PHE A 203 11.56 1.06 -18.79
CA PHE A 203 12.60 1.52 -17.90
C PHE A 203 13.96 1.19 -18.51
N PHE A 204 14.63 2.22 -19.03
CA PHE A 204 15.91 2.08 -19.70
C PHE A 204 17.06 2.25 -18.71
N ASP A 205 18.15 1.54 -18.94
CA ASP A 205 19.33 1.52 -18.07
C ASP A 205 19.94 2.93 -17.98
N GLU A 206 19.91 3.67 -19.09
CA GLU A 206 20.38 5.05 -19.21
C GLU A 206 19.63 6.01 -18.29
N ASP A 207 18.33 5.81 -18.09
CA ASP A 207 17.52 6.66 -17.21
C ASP A 207 17.96 6.50 -15.76
N PHE A 208 18.23 5.27 -15.33
CA PHE A 208 18.74 5.00 -13.98
C PHE A 208 20.16 5.53 -13.78
N ILE A 209 21.04 5.36 -14.77
CA ILE A 209 22.42 5.88 -14.73
C ILE A 209 22.42 7.42 -14.71
N ARG A 210 21.50 8.06 -15.44
CA ARG A 210 21.34 9.51 -15.41
C ARG A 210 20.86 9.97 -14.03
N ASN A 211 19.84 9.31 -13.48
CA ASN A 211 19.33 9.64 -12.15
C ASN A 211 20.39 9.42 -11.07
N SER A 212 21.23 8.39 -11.18
CA SER A 212 22.29 8.12 -10.20
C SER A 212 23.34 9.22 -10.13
N LYS A 213 23.63 9.93 -11.24
CA LYS A 213 24.55 11.09 -11.24
C LYS A 213 24.03 12.29 -10.46
N VAL A 214 22.72 12.39 -10.28
CA VAL A 214 22.10 13.48 -9.51
C VAL A 214 22.05 13.15 -8.03
N TYR A 215 21.81 11.88 -7.70
CA TYR A 215 21.49 11.47 -6.34
C TYR A 215 22.62 10.74 -5.60
N LEU A 216 23.59 10.11 -6.26
CA LEU A 216 24.73 9.44 -5.61
C LEU A 216 25.97 10.33 -5.58
#